data_AF-A0A529NQE8-F1
#
_entry.id   AF-A0A529NQE8-F1
#
_cell.length_a   1.000
_cell.length_b   1.000
_cell.length_c   1.000
_cell.angle_alpha   90.00
_cell.angle_beta   90.00
_cell.angle_gamma   90.00
#
_symmetry.space_group_name_H-M   'P 1'
#
loop_
_entity.id
_entity.type
_entity.pdbx_description
1 polymer ?
#
loop_
_entity_poly.entity_id
_entity_poly.type
_entity_poly.pdbx_seq_one_letter_code
_entity_poly.pdbx_strand_id
1 'polypeptide(L)'
;QFRSGRSPIPLTVFGSCISLALALPPMALGYDGLGFMFENLFAALLLFATAYQYWIGRTEAPVPIIGLAVLYSATGVSFVLCAVALAWDGKLVLGHAPSNWAEDLSLVIVIASMTGIGALSLALNQGRLARHHRLDALTDPLTGLLNRRALFDLNGSAPIGAFTAVVVFD
;
A
#
# COMPACT_ATOMS: atom_id res chain seq x y z
N GLN A 1 -3.88 5.92 7.88
CA GLN A 1 -3.03 5.76 9.07
C GLN A 1 -1.59 6.17 8.77
N PHE A 2 -0.97 5.61 7.73
CA PHE A 2 0.40 5.91 7.28
C PHE A 2 0.71 7.42 7.11
N ARG A 3 -0.19 8.20 6.48
CA ARG A 3 0.05 9.62 6.19
C ARG A 3 -0.52 10.62 7.21
N SER A 4 -1.67 10.29 7.82
CA SER A 4 -2.51 11.27 8.53
C SER A 4 -2.79 10.92 9.99
N GLY A 5 -2.25 9.81 10.51
CA GLY A 5 -2.56 9.31 11.85
C GLY A 5 -4.01 8.82 12.03
N ARG A 6 -4.92 9.16 11.12
CA ARG A 6 -6.33 8.74 11.14
C ARG A 6 -6.50 7.35 10.54
N SER A 7 -7.36 6.55 11.15
CA SER A 7 -7.74 5.23 10.63
C SER A 7 -8.52 5.41 9.32
N PRO A 8 -8.13 4.73 8.22
CA PRO A 8 -8.89 4.75 6.97
C PRO A 8 -10.11 3.82 7.02
N ILE A 9 -10.23 2.99 8.07
CA ILE A 9 -11.29 1.98 8.25
C ILE A 9 -12.71 2.54 8.01
N PRO A 10 -13.14 3.68 8.59
CA PRO A 10 -14.51 4.15 8.38
C PRO A 10 -14.78 4.52 6.91
N LEU A 11 -13.79 5.07 6.21
CA LEU A 11 -13.93 5.43 4.79
C LEU A 11 -13.96 4.17 3.91
N THR A 12 -13.09 3.20 4.19
CA THR A 12 -13.05 1.93 3.47
C THR A 12 -14.33 1.12 3.70
N VAL A 13 -14.79 1.02 4.96
CA VAL A 13 -16.04 0.33 5.31
C VAL A 13 -17.23 0.99 4.63
N PHE A 14 -17.30 2.32 4.65
CA PHE A 14 -18.37 3.05 3.97
C PHE A 14 -18.36 2.82 2.44
N GLY A 15 -17.18 2.86 1.81
CA GLY A 15 -17.03 2.56 0.38
C GLY A 15 -17.41 1.11 0.04
N SER A 16 -17.01 0.15 0.87
CA SER A 16 -17.40 -1.26 0.73
C SER A 16 -18.91 -1.45 0.91
N CYS A 17 -19.53 -0.80 1.89
CA CYS A 17 -20.98 -0.86 2.09
C CYS A 17 -21.76 -0.26 0.91
N ILE A 18 -21.29 0.85 0.33
CA ILE A 18 -21.89 1.42 -0.88
C ILE A 18 -21.77 0.45 -2.06
N SER A 19 -20.58 -0.14 -2.24
CA SER A 19 -20.34 -1.10 -3.32
C SER A 19 -21.27 -2.31 -3.19
N LEU A 20 -21.40 -2.86 -1.98
CA LEU A 20 -22.31 -3.97 -1.68
C LEU A 20 -23.77 -3.59 -1.92
N ALA A 21 -24.19 -2.42 -1.44
CA ALA A 21 -25.55 -1.92 -1.59
C ALA A 21 -25.93 -1.66 -3.06
N LEU A 22 -24.96 -1.35 -3.92
CA LEU A 22 -25.18 -1.10 -5.34
C LEU A 22 -25.10 -2.38 -6.19
N ALA A 23 -24.26 -3.35 -5.80
CA ALA A 23 -24.06 -4.60 -6.52
C ALA A 23 -25.10 -5.68 -6.19
N LEU A 24 -25.57 -5.75 -4.93
CA LEU A 24 -26.54 -6.76 -4.47
C LEU A 24 -27.92 -6.68 -5.15
N PRO A 25 -28.54 -5.50 -5.36
CA PRO A 25 -29.88 -5.44 -5.95
C PRO A 25 -29.95 -5.93 -7.41
N PRO A 26 -29.02 -5.54 -8.33
CA PRO A 26 -28.98 -6.10 -9.69
C PRO A 26 -28.77 -7.62 -9.71
N MET A 27 -27.91 -8.13 -8.81
CA MET A 27 -27.59 -9.55 -8.70
C MET A 27 -28.79 -10.36 -8.18
N ALA A 28 -29.53 -9.83 -7.21
CA ALA A 28 -30.79 -10.41 -6.73
C ALA A 28 -31.92 -10.41 -7.79
N LEU A 29 -31.83 -9.51 -8.77
CA LEU A 29 -32.79 -9.39 -9.88
C LEU A 29 -32.37 -10.18 -11.13
N GLY A 30 -31.24 -10.92 -11.09
CA GLY A 30 -30.73 -11.73 -12.19
C GLY A 30 -29.89 -10.98 -13.22
N TYR A 31 -29.54 -9.71 -12.97
CA TYR A 31 -28.62 -8.91 -13.79
C TYR A 31 -27.18 -9.01 -13.26
N ASP A 32 -26.70 -10.24 -13.08
CA ASP A 32 -25.41 -10.53 -12.44
C ASP A 32 -24.23 -9.85 -13.16
N GLY A 33 -24.30 -9.72 -14.50
CA GLY A 33 -23.25 -9.07 -15.28
C GLY A 33 -23.04 -7.60 -14.93
N LEU A 34 -24.12 -6.85 -14.68
CA LEU A 34 -24.04 -5.45 -14.26
C LEU A 34 -23.47 -5.32 -12.84
N GLY A 35 -23.86 -6.22 -11.94
CA GLY A 35 -23.32 -6.28 -10.57
C GLY A 35 -21.81 -6.47 -10.58
N PHE A 36 -21.31 -7.45 -11.33
CA PHE A 36 -19.88 -7.71 -11.46
C PHE A 36 -19.12 -6.56 -12.12
N MET A 37 -19.69 -5.88 -13.12
CA MET A 37 -19.05 -4.71 -13.73
C MET A 37 -18.84 -3.59 -12.71
N PHE A 38 -19.88 -3.27 -11.92
CA PHE A 38 -19.77 -2.25 -10.89
C PHE A 38 -18.77 -2.66 -9.81
N GLU A 39 -18.81 -3.90 -9.35
CA GLU A 39 -17.91 -4.39 -8.30
C GLU A 39 -16.44 -4.32 -8.74
N ASN A 40 -16.11 -4.78 -9.94
CA ASN A 40 -14.76 -4.68 -10.50
C ASN A 40 -14.29 -3.21 -10.62
N LEU A 41 -15.17 -2.30 -11.03
CA LEU A 41 -14.84 -0.88 -11.19
C LEU A 41 -14.65 -0.19 -9.83
N PHE A 42 -15.51 -0.46 -8.85
CA PHE A 42 -15.35 0.03 -7.49
C PHE A 42 -14.08 -0.51 -6.82
N ALA A 43 -13.79 -1.80 -6.99
CA ALA A 43 -12.56 -2.42 -6.51
C ALA A 43 -11.33 -1.73 -7.14
N ALA A 44 -11.33 -1.51 -8.46
CA ALA A 44 -10.26 -0.79 -9.14
C ALA A 44 -10.08 0.63 -8.59
N LEU A 45 -11.16 1.40 -8.40
CA LEU A 45 -11.10 2.74 -7.84
C LEU A 45 -10.48 2.75 -6.44
N LEU A 46 -10.88 1.82 -5.57
CA LEU A 46 -10.31 1.70 -4.24
C LEU A 46 -8.81 1.35 -4.29
N LEU A 47 -8.40 0.44 -5.17
CA LEU A 47 -6.99 0.05 -5.36
C LEU A 47 -6.13 1.18 -5.94
N PHE A 48 -6.65 1.98 -6.87
CA PHE A 48 -5.94 3.17 -7.34
C PHE A 48 -5.85 4.25 -6.26
N ALA A 49 -6.91 4.45 -5.49
CA ALA A 49 -6.91 5.39 -4.36
C ALA A 49 -5.91 4.99 -3.28
N THR A 50 -5.75 3.69 -2.98
CA THR A 50 -4.71 3.20 -2.06
C THR A 50 -3.32 3.38 -2.65
N ALA A 51 -3.10 3.03 -3.92
CA ALA A 51 -1.83 3.23 -4.61
C ALA A 51 -1.39 4.71 -4.59
N TYR A 52 -2.32 5.63 -4.85
CA TYR A 52 -2.06 7.07 -4.81
C TYR A 52 -1.66 7.56 -3.41
N GLN A 53 -2.31 7.04 -2.36
CA GLN A 53 -1.92 7.36 -0.99
C GLN A 53 -0.50 6.87 -0.65
N TYR A 54 -0.13 5.68 -1.09
CA TYR A 54 1.25 5.17 -0.95
C TYR A 54 2.25 6.03 -1.72
N TRP A 55 1.91 6.43 -2.95
CA TRP A 55 2.78 7.26 -3.78
C TRP A 55 3.13 8.61 -3.14
N ILE A 56 2.15 9.28 -2.52
CA ILE A 56 2.38 10.54 -1.80
C ILE A 56 3.25 10.34 -0.55
N GLY A 57 3.13 9.19 0.13
CA GLY A 57 3.88 8.86 1.35
C GLY A 57 5.30 8.32 1.13
N ARG A 58 5.80 8.28 -0.11
CA ARG A 58 7.06 7.59 -0.48
C ARG A 58 8.34 8.09 0.21
N THR A 59 8.31 9.26 0.83
CA THR A 59 9.49 9.88 1.45
C THR A 59 10.01 9.12 2.68
N GLU A 60 9.18 8.27 3.31
CA GLU A 60 9.59 7.52 4.50
C GLU A 60 10.47 6.30 4.16
N ALA A 61 10.12 5.55 3.13
CA ALA A 61 10.81 4.32 2.71
C ALA A 61 10.57 4.06 1.20
N PRO A 62 11.37 4.67 0.31
CA PRO A 62 11.03 4.79 -1.10
C PRO A 62 10.90 3.43 -1.80
N VAL A 63 11.84 2.51 -1.57
CA VAL A 63 11.87 1.21 -2.26
C VAL A 63 10.60 0.38 -1.99
N PRO A 64 10.25 0.05 -0.73
CA PRO A 64 9.06 -0.77 -0.48
C PRO A 64 7.74 -0.04 -0.74
N ILE A 65 7.67 1.28 -0.55
CA ILE A 65 6.44 2.05 -0.82
C ILE A 65 6.16 2.14 -2.31
N ILE A 66 7.18 2.33 -3.14
CA ILE A 66 7.04 2.27 -4.60
C ILE A 66 6.60 0.87 -5.03
N GLY A 67 7.20 -0.19 -4.47
CA GLY A 67 6.78 -1.56 -4.74
C GLY A 67 5.30 -1.80 -4.41
N LEU A 68 4.83 -1.33 -3.25
CA LEU A 68 3.40 -1.40 -2.89
C LEU A 68 2.52 -0.63 -3.87
N ALA A 69 2.90 0.61 -4.23
CA ALA A 69 2.14 1.42 -5.17
C ALA A 69 2.00 0.70 -6.53
N VAL A 70 3.09 0.10 -7.05
CA VAL A 70 3.07 -0.65 -8.30
C VAL A 70 2.17 -1.88 -8.21
N LEU A 71 2.26 -2.68 -7.13
CA LEU A 71 1.42 -3.86 -6.96
C LEU A 71 -0.07 -3.50 -6.87
N TYR A 72 -0.42 -2.47 -6.11
CA TYR A 72 -1.80 -1.98 -6.02
C TYR A 72 -2.31 -1.45 -7.37
N SER A 73 -1.48 -0.71 -8.11
CA SER A 73 -1.84 -0.24 -9.45
C SER A 73 -2.00 -1.39 -10.45
N ALA A 74 -1.11 -2.38 -10.46
CA ALA A 74 -1.21 -3.56 -11.32
C ALA A 74 -2.49 -4.37 -11.04
N THR A 75 -2.82 -4.52 -9.76
CA THR A 75 -4.07 -5.16 -9.34
C THR A 75 -5.28 -4.34 -9.84
N GLY A 76 -5.28 -3.02 -9.64
CA GLY A 76 -6.35 -2.14 -10.12
C GLY A 76 -6.55 -2.18 -11.63
N VAL A 77 -5.46 -2.21 -12.42
CA VAL A 77 -5.52 -2.36 -13.88
C VAL A 77 -6.17 -3.69 -14.28
N SER A 78 -5.90 -4.77 -13.55
CA SER A 78 -6.48 -6.09 -13.81
C SER A 78 -8.00 -6.08 -13.61
N PHE A 79 -8.46 -5.45 -12.53
CA PHE A 79 -9.89 -5.26 -12.27
C PHE A 79 -10.58 -4.38 -13.34
N VAL A 80 -9.92 -3.32 -13.83
CA VAL A 80 -10.43 -2.54 -14.97
C VAL A 80 -10.52 -3.40 -16.23
N LEU A 81 -9.50 -4.23 -16.48
CA LEU A 81 -9.49 -5.14 -17.63
C LEU A 81 -10.65 -6.13 -17.57
N CYS A 82 -10.94 -6.69 -16.39
CA CYS A 82 -12.12 -7.55 -16.18
C CYS A 82 -13.43 -6.80 -16.45
N ALA A 83 -13.59 -5.58 -15.93
CA ALA A 83 -14.79 -4.78 -16.16
C ALA A 83 -15.01 -4.47 -17.64
N VAL A 84 -13.94 -4.15 -18.38
CA VAL A 84 -13.97 -3.86 -19.82
C VAL A 84 -14.25 -5.13 -20.63
N ALA A 85 -13.63 -6.26 -20.30
CA ALA A 85 -13.89 -7.54 -20.96
C ALA A 85 -15.36 -7.95 -20.79
N LEU A 86 -15.92 -7.77 -19.59
CA LEU A 86 -17.32 -8.05 -19.29
C LEU A 86 -18.27 -7.10 -20.03
N ALA A 87 -17.90 -5.82 -20.19
CA ALA A 87 -18.63 -4.86 -21.02
C ALA A 87 -18.65 -5.26 -22.50
N TRP A 88 -17.53 -5.77 -23.02
CA TRP A 88 -17.38 -6.17 -24.41
C TRP A 88 -18.19 -7.43 -24.76
N ASP A 89 -18.28 -8.39 -23.83
CA ASP A 89 -19.07 -9.60 -24.02
C ASP A 89 -20.59 -9.34 -24.01
N GLY A 90 -21.04 -8.18 -23.50
CA GLY A 90 -22.42 -7.71 -23.64
C GLY A 90 -23.50 -8.57 -22.96
N LYS A 91 -23.11 -9.58 -22.18
CA LYS A 91 -24.04 -10.49 -21.48
C LYS A 91 -24.42 -9.88 -20.13
N LEU A 92 -25.63 -9.33 -20.07
CA LEU A 92 -26.19 -8.70 -18.85
C LEU A 92 -26.68 -9.73 -17.81
N VAL A 93 -26.76 -11.01 -18.19
CA VAL A 93 -27.16 -12.13 -17.33
C VAL A 93 -26.11 -13.23 -17.47
N LEU A 94 -25.30 -13.40 -16.42
CA LEU A 94 -24.31 -14.46 -16.33
C LEU A 94 -24.87 -15.53 -15.39
N GLY A 95 -25.66 -16.47 -15.93
CA GLY A 95 -26.16 -17.62 -15.15
C GLY A 95 -25.07 -18.61 -14.69
N HIS A 96 -23.80 -18.22 -14.80
CA HIS A 96 -22.57 -18.97 -14.49
C HIS A 96 -21.48 -17.95 -14.13
N ALA A 97 -20.52 -18.34 -13.28
CA ALA A 97 -19.34 -17.51 -13.02
C ALA A 97 -18.68 -17.13 -14.36
N PRO A 98 -18.31 -15.85 -14.56
CA PRO A 98 -17.56 -15.46 -15.74
C PRO A 98 -16.31 -16.35 -15.85
N SER A 99 -16.01 -16.77 -17.07
CA SER A 99 -14.84 -17.62 -17.38
C SER A 99 -14.23 -17.07 -18.65
N ASN A 100 -13.54 -15.94 -18.49
CA ASN A 100 -12.88 -15.24 -19.58
C ASN A 100 -11.39 -15.09 -19.30
N TRP A 101 -10.58 -14.97 -20.35
CA TRP A 101 -9.13 -14.86 -20.24
C TRP A 101 -8.67 -13.70 -19.33
N ALA A 102 -9.47 -12.64 -19.26
CA ALA A 102 -9.22 -11.49 -18.39
C ALA A 102 -9.33 -11.83 -16.89
N GLU A 103 -10.25 -12.72 -16.54
CA GLU A 103 -10.48 -13.13 -15.15
C GLU A 103 -9.39 -14.06 -14.66
N ASP A 104 -8.97 -15.04 -15.46
CA ASP A 104 -7.82 -15.90 -15.16
C ASP A 104 -6.54 -15.08 -14.95
N LEU A 105 -6.31 -14.07 -15.79
CA LEU A 105 -5.18 -13.14 -15.68
C LEU A 105 -5.27 -12.33 -14.39
N SER A 106 -6.45 -11.78 -14.07
CA SER A 106 -6.66 -11.03 -12.83
C SER A 106 -6.44 -11.90 -11.59
N LEU A 107 -6.87 -13.16 -11.61
CA LEU A 107 -6.67 -14.11 -10.52
C LEU A 107 -5.19 -14.36 -10.26
N VAL A 108 -4.39 -14.58 -11.31
CA VAL A 108 -2.93 -14.71 -11.20
C VAL A 108 -2.29 -13.44 -10.64
N ILE A 109 -2.68 -12.26 -11.14
CA ILE A 109 -2.14 -10.98 -10.67
C ILE A 109 -2.52 -10.72 -9.22
N VAL A 110 -3.75 -11.00 -8.81
CA VAL A 110 -4.22 -10.81 -7.43
C VAL A 110 -3.46 -11.73 -6.48
N ILE A 111 -3.26 -13.00 -6.82
CA ILE A 111 -2.47 -13.93 -6.00
C ILE A 111 -1.04 -13.41 -5.84
N ALA A 112 -0.37 -13.09 -6.94
CA ALA A 112 1.00 -12.57 -6.90
C ALA A 112 1.10 -11.25 -6.12
N SER A 113 0.11 -10.36 -6.30
CA SER A 113 0.08 -9.04 -5.66
C SER A 113 -0.22 -9.14 -4.17
N MET A 114 -1.14 -10.00 -3.73
CA MET A 114 -1.40 -10.22 -2.30
C MET A 114 -0.15 -10.70 -1.58
N THR A 115 0.59 -11.63 -2.17
CA THR A 115 1.86 -12.12 -1.60
C THR A 115 2.92 -11.01 -1.58
N GLY A 116 3.10 -10.28 -2.69
CA GLY A 116 4.06 -9.19 -2.76
C GLY A 116 3.74 -8.04 -1.79
N ILE A 117 2.46 -7.68 -1.68
CA ILE A 117 1.97 -6.65 -0.75
C ILE A 117 2.24 -7.08 0.69
N GLY A 118 1.98 -8.34 1.05
CA GLY A 118 2.28 -8.89 2.37
C GLY A 118 3.77 -8.83 2.70
N ALA A 119 4.63 -9.30 1.79
CA ALA A 119 6.08 -9.30 1.96
C ALA A 119 6.65 -7.88 2.11
N LEU A 120 6.25 -6.94 1.26
CA LEU A 120 6.71 -5.55 1.32
C LEU A 120 6.18 -4.82 2.57
N SER A 121 4.96 -5.11 3.00
CA SER A 121 4.40 -4.57 4.24
C SER A 121 5.17 -5.05 5.46
N LEU A 122 5.57 -6.33 5.47
CA LEU A 122 6.44 -6.88 6.52
C LEU A 122 7.83 -6.23 6.49
N ALA A 123 8.43 -6.10 5.30
CA ALA A 123 9.74 -5.46 5.14
C ALA A 123 9.73 -4.01 5.64
N LEU A 124 8.66 -3.26 5.37
CA LEU A 124 8.44 -1.91 5.91
C LEU A 124 8.37 -1.90 7.43
N ASN A 125 7.60 -2.82 8.00
CA ASN A 125 7.44 -2.92 9.45
C ASN A 125 8.78 -3.25 10.13
N GLN A 126 9.52 -4.22 9.59
CA GLN A 126 10.85 -4.58 10.08
C GLN A 126 11.84 -3.41 9.93
N GLY A 127 11.79 -2.68 8.82
CA GLY A 127 12.61 -1.48 8.62
C GLY A 127 12.34 -0.38 9.66
N ARG A 128 11.07 -0.19 10.04
CA ARG A 128 10.68 0.76 11.09
C ARG A 128 11.19 0.34 12.47
N LEU A 129 11.01 -0.94 12.83
CA LEU A 129 11.52 -1.48 14.10
C LEU A 129 13.05 -1.38 14.18
N ALA A 130 13.75 -1.74 13.11
CA ALA A 130 15.19 -1.63 13.04
C ALA A 130 15.66 -0.16 13.19
N ARG A 131 14.96 0.79 12.58
CA ARG A 131 15.26 2.22 12.73
C ARG A 131 15.02 2.69 14.16
N HIS A 132 13.95 2.25 14.80
CA HIS A 132 13.65 2.59 16.19
C HIS A 132 14.73 2.06 17.14
N HIS A 133 15.07 0.77 17.04
CA HIS A 133 16.15 0.18 17.84
C HIS A 133 17.52 0.81 17.57
N ARG A 134 17.78 1.23 16.32
CA ARG A 134 19.00 1.98 16.01
C ARG A 134 19.02 3.33 16.72
N LEU A 135 17.91 4.06 16.74
CA LEU A 135 17.84 5.35 17.46
C LEU A 135 18.01 5.15 18.96
N ASP A 136 17.35 4.16 19.55
CA ASP A 136 17.49 3.83 20.97
C ASP A 136 18.94 3.44 21.31
N ALA A 137 19.59 2.65 20.46
CA ALA A 137 20.99 2.24 20.65
C ALA A 137 22.01 3.38 20.47
N LEU A 138 21.63 4.46 19.79
CA LEU A 138 22.45 5.64 19.54
C LEU A 138 22.16 6.78 20.53
N THR A 139 21.16 6.63 21.40
CA THR A 139 20.74 7.65 22.36
C THR A 139 21.09 7.20 23.77
N ASP A 140 21.62 8.10 24.59
CA ASP A 140 21.84 7.87 26.01
C ASP A 140 20.50 7.99 26.76
N PRO A 141 20.04 6.94 27.47
CA PRO A 141 18.75 6.94 28.16
C PRO A 141 18.67 7.95 29.32
N LEU A 142 19.81 8.36 29.90
CA LEU A 142 19.81 9.27 31.04
C LEU A 142 19.60 10.74 30.60
N THR A 143 20.15 11.12 29.46
CA THR A 143 20.16 12.51 28.97
C THR A 143 19.27 12.74 27.75
N GLY A 144 18.88 11.68 27.04
CA GLY A 144 18.20 11.77 25.74
C GLY A 144 19.09 12.32 24.61
N LEU A 145 20.38 12.54 24.88
CA LEU A 145 21.36 13.00 23.89
C LEU A 145 21.95 11.80 23.14
N LEU A 146 22.57 12.08 21.99
CA LEU A 146 23.32 11.05 21.27
C LEU A 146 24.48 10.55 22.14
N ASN A 147 24.63 9.23 22.19
CA ASN A 147 25.71 8.62 22.95
C ASN A 147 27.06 8.76 22.22
N ARG A 148 28.15 8.45 22.94
CA ARG A 148 29.51 8.48 22.38
C ARG A 148 29.62 7.69 21.07
N ARG A 149 28.98 6.52 20.98
CA ARG A 149 29.03 5.67 19.78
C ARG A 149 28.42 6.37 18.57
N ALA A 150 27.29 7.05 18.75
CA ALA A 150 26.64 7.82 17.70
C ALA A 150 27.49 8.99 17.22
N LEU A 151 28.18 9.68 18.13
CA LEU A 151 29.13 10.74 17.77
C LEU A 151 30.24 10.21 16.83
N PHE A 152 30.82 9.05 17.15
CA PHE A 152 31.85 8.43 16.31
C PHE A 152 31.31 7.79 15.03
N ASP A 153 30.11 7.20 15.04
CA ASP A 153 29.49 6.63 13.83
C ASP A 153 29.11 7.72 12.81
N LEU A 154 28.68 8.91 13.26
CA LEU A 154 28.28 10.01 12.39
C LEU A 154 29.48 10.85 11.90
N ASN A 155 30.46 11.09 12.77
CA ASN A 155 31.54 12.05 12.50
C ASN A 155 32.94 11.40 12.43
N GLY A 156 33.10 10.11 12.74
CA GLY A 156 34.40 9.46 12.85
C GLY A 156 35.14 9.25 11.52
N SER A 157 34.42 9.29 10.40
CA SER A 157 34.98 9.21 9.04
C SER A 157 35.11 10.58 8.36
N ALA A 158 34.57 11.64 8.95
CA ALA A 158 34.69 12.98 8.42
C ALA A 158 36.09 13.55 8.75
N PRO A 159 36.88 14.01 7.76
CA PRO A 159 38.14 14.66 8.04
C PRO A 159 37.88 15.94 8.84
N ILE A 160 38.45 16.03 10.04
CA ILE A 160 38.34 17.22 10.89
C ILE A 160 39.20 18.31 10.27
N GLY A 161 38.57 19.19 9.49
CA GLY A 161 39.22 20.34 8.86
C GLY A 161 39.49 21.45 9.88
N ALA A 162 40.37 22.39 9.49
CA ALA A 162 40.83 23.51 10.33
C ALA A 162 39.70 24.44 10.87
N PHE A 163 38.48 24.31 10.37
CA PHE A 163 37.30 25.09 10.78
C PHE A 163 36.26 24.27 11.56
N THR A 164 36.66 23.16 12.17
CA THR A 164 35.78 22.32 13.01
C THR A 164 36.05 22.60 14.49
N ALA A 165 35.01 22.90 15.27
CA ALA A 165 35.12 23.08 16.72
C ALA A 165 34.34 22.00 17.46
N VAL A 166 34.91 21.49 18.55
CA VAL A 166 34.25 20.56 19.49
C VAL A 166 34.19 21.27 20.83
N VAL A 167 32.99 21.42 21.37
CA VAL A 167 32.77 22.01 22.70
C VAL A 167 32.41 20.88 23.65
N VAL A 168 33.17 20.76 24.74
CA VAL A 168 32.93 19.80 25.81
C VAL A 168 32.45 20.59 27.02
N PHE A 169 31.34 20.15 27.59
CA PHE A 169 30.83 20.66 28.86
C PHE A 169 31.18 19.64 29.95
N ASP A 170 31.80 20.12 31.02
CA ASP A 170 32.08 19.37 32.26
C ASP A 170 31.08 19.81 33.34
#